data_AF-A0AAU2DTX2-F1
#
_entry.id   AF-A0AAU2DTX2-F1
#
_cell.length_a   1.000
_cell.length_b   1.000
_cell.length_c   1.000
_cell.angle_alpha   90.00
_cell.angle_beta   90.00
_cell.angle_gamma   90.00
#
_symmetry.space_group_name_H-M   'P 1'
#
loop_
_entity.id
_entity.type
_entity.pdbx_description
1 polymer ?
#
loop_
_entity_poly.entity_id
_entity_poly.type
_entity_poly.pdbx_seq_one_letter_code
_entity_poly.pdbx_strand_id
1 'polypeptide(L)'
;MATGSRRVFFCPGDSVAAMADIYELSIVLNLREDLSDEELAEFRWHLGLGPKPEILRIVPKFPIVVEGDAGEPVIEDHPAPLLGQLGDARKVNGALTAVLVRPQDPVNGAWALTVRQEIHPDQFDVTGELLAWLSTKADDRHCLQAGTVHLGWIRFYESDRFEPLVVRDGEIAWP
;
A
#
# COMPACT_ATOMS: atom_id res chain seq x y z
N MET A 1 -18.29 -32.77 4.12
CA MET A 1 -17.85 -32.53 2.73
C MET A 1 -18.93 -31.69 2.05
N ALA A 2 -18.68 -30.39 1.90
CA ALA A 2 -19.32 -29.50 0.93
C ALA A 2 -18.61 -28.15 1.09
N THR A 3 -17.52 -27.96 0.36
CA THR A 3 -16.82 -26.68 0.22
C THR A 3 -17.70 -25.77 -0.64
N GLY A 4 -18.59 -25.02 0.02
CA GLY A 4 -19.39 -23.99 -0.61
C GLY A 4 -18.51 -22.79 -0.91
N SER A 5 -18.21 -22.58 -2.19
CA SER A 5 -17.54 -21.37 -2.67
C SER A 5 -18.47 -20.17 -2.46
N ARG A 6 -18.33 -19.45 -1.33
CA ARG A 6 -19.01 -18.17 -1.11
C ARG A 6 -18.53 -17.18 -2.18
N ARG A 7 -19.46 -16.56 -2.89
CA ARG A 7 -19.15 -15.50 -3.83
C ARG A 7 -18.81 -14.26 -3.02
N VAL A 8 -17.55 -13.90 -3.00
CA VAL A 8 -17.19 -12.50 -2.77
C VAL A 8 -17.98 -11.69 -3.79
N PHE A 9 -18.60 -10.57 -3.41
CA PHE A 9 -18.93 -9.52 -4.37
C PHE A 9 -17.61 -8.91 -4.86
N PHE A 10 -16.90 -9.69 -5.67
CA PHE A 10 -16.08 -9.15 -6.73
C PHE A 10 -17.03 -9.09 -7.92
N CYS A 11 -17.13 -7.92 -8.57
CA CYS A 11 -17.60 -7.87 -9.95
C CYS A 11 -16.94 -9.04 -10.71
N PRO A 12 -17.71 -10.00 -11.26
CA PRO A 12 -17.14 -11.24 -11.75
C PRO A 12 -16.23 -10.96 -12.94
N GLY A 13 -14.98 -11.42 -12.83
CA GLY A 13 -14.02 -11.34 -13.92
C GLY A 13 -14.48 -12.14 -15.13
N ASP A 14 -14.90 -11.44 -16.17
CA ASP A 14 -14.16 -11.53 -17.42
C ASP A 14 -13.13 -10.39 -17.42
N SER A 15 -12.04 -10.60 -18.16
CA SER A 15 -10.95 -9.66 -18.34
C SER A 15 -11.42 -8.22 -18.64
N VAL A 16 -11.59 -7.41 -17.60
CA VAL A 16 -11.92 -5.99 -17.69
C VAL A 16 -11.06 -5.24 -16.67
N ALA A 17 -9.75 -5.22 -16.92
CA ALA A 17 -8.97 -4.03 -16.62
C ALA A 17 -9.40 -2.90 -17.59
N ALA A 18 -10.70 -2.64 -17.72
CA ALA A 18 -11.25 -1.62 -18.61
C ALA A 18 -12.08 -0.66 -17.77
N MET A 19 -11.59 0.58 -17.70
CA MET A 19 -12.18 1.77 -17.07
C MET A 19 -12.11 1.91 -15.54
N ALA A 20 -11.43 1.04 -14.80
CA ALA A 20 -11.14 1.31 -13.39
C ALA A 20 -10.08 2.41 -13.28
N ASP A 21 -10.31 3.40 -12.40
CA ASP A 21 -9.38 4.48 -12.15
C ASP A 21 -8.13 3.89 -11.50
N ILE A 22 -7.04 3.70 -12.25
CA ILE A 22 -5.79 3.15 -11.72
C ILE A 22 -4.76 4.25 -11.57
N TYR A 23 -4.09 4.24 -10.42
CA TYR A 23 -2.99 5.15 -10.14
C TYR A 23 -1.68 4.38 -10.04
N GLU A 24 -0.64 4.96 -10.63
CA GLU A 24 0.74 4.58 -10.31
C GLU A 24 1.10 5.25 -8.99
N LEU A 25 1.44 4.46 -7.98
CA LEU A 25 2.02 4.91 -6.73
C LEU A 25 3.50 4.55 -6.71
N SER A 26 4.36 5.56 -6.56
CA SER A 26 5.82 5.43 -6.54
C SER A 26 6.39 6.06 -5.27
N ILE A 27 6.99 5.25 -4.41
CA ILE A 27 7.56 5.68 -3.12
C ILE A 27 9.07 5.48 -3.16
N VAL A 28 9.80 6.51 -2.74
CA VAL A 28 11.26 6.46 -2.56
C VAL A 28 11.60 7.15 -1.25
N LEU A 29 11.90 6.35 -0.24
CA LEU A 29 12.07 6.83 1.13
C LEU A 29 13.28 6.21 1.80
N ASN A 30 13.90 6.98 2.66
CA ASN A 30 14.73 6.45 3.71
C ASN A 30 13.97 6.45 5.03
N LEU A 31 14.09 5.36 5.79
CA LEU A 31 13.44 5.21 7.09
C LEU A 31 14.47 5.24 8.22
N ARG A 32 14.00 5.67 9.39
CA ARG A 32 14.76 5.68 10.64
C ARG A 32 14.98 4.25 11.17
N GLU A 33 15.75 4.12 12.24
CA GLU A 33 16.00 2.82 12.89
C GLU A 33 14.87 2.37 13.84
N ASP A 34 13.88 3.22 14.11
CA ASP A 34 12.84 3.04 15.13
C ASP A 34 11.70 2.08 14.74
N LEU A 35 11.99 1.08 13.90
CA LEU A 35 11.03 0.04 13.54
C LEU A 35 11.20 -1.13 14.50
N SER A 36 10.14 -1.47 15.24
CA SER A 36 10.09 -2.71 16.01
C SER A 36 10.13 -3.93 15.07
N ASP A 37 10.55 -5.08 15.59
CA ASP A 37 10.59 -6.32 14.81
C ASP A 37 9.20 -6.72 14.28
N GLU A 38 8.13 -6.45 15.05
CA GLU A 38 6.77 -6.76 14.61
C GLU A 38 6.27 -5.80 13.53
N GLU A 39 6.55 -4.50 13.66
CA GLU A 39 6.25 -3.53 12.59
C GLU A 39 7.02 -3.86 11.32
N LEU A 40 8.31 -4.24 11.44
CA LEU A 40 9.12 -4.63 10.29
C LEU A 40 8.58 -5.89 9.62
N ALA A 41 8.09 -6.87 10.39
CA ALA A 41 7.49 -8.09 9.86
C ALA A 41 6.20 -7.81 9.07
N GLU A 42 5.31 -6.98 9.63
CA GLU A 42 4.09 -6.55 8.95
C GLU A 42 4.37 -5.70 7.72
N PHE A 43 5.33 -4.77 7.82
CA PHE A 43 5.70 -3.95 6.69
C PHE A 43 6.28 -4.79 5.55
N ARG A 44 7.15 -5.77 5.86
CA ARG A 44 7.64 -6.74 4.86
C ARG A 44 6.50 -7.55 4.23
N TRP A 45 5.48 -7.93 5.00
CA TRP A 45 4.31 -8.58 4.45
C TRP A 45 3.54 -7.66 3.49
N HIS A 46 3.32 -6.39 3.84
CA HIS A 46 2.70 -5.42 2.94
C HIS A 46 3.49 -5.19 1.66
N LEU A 47 4.80 -5.32 1.69
CA LEU A 47 5.70 -5.25 0.53
C LEU A 47 5.78 -6.58 -0.27
N GLY A 48 5.10 -7.64 0.16
CA GLY A 48 5.21 -8.96 -0.45
C GLY A 48 6.56 -9.66 -0.22
N LEU A 49 7.36 -9.16 0.73
CA LEU A 49 8.71 -9.64 1.07
C LEU A 49 8.72 -10.61 2.26
N GLY A 50 7.56 -10.92 2.84
CA GLY A 50 7.46 -11.77 4.02
C GLY A 50 6.06 -12.37 4.22
N PRO A 51 5.93 -13.35 5.12
CA PRO A 51 4.66 -13.97 5.46
C PRO A 51 3.76 -13.02 6.26
N LYS A 52 2.44 -13.22 6.19
CA LYS A 52 1.47 -12.48 6.99
C LYS A 52 1.71 -12.70 8.50
N PRO A 53 1.84 -11.64 9.31
CA PRO A 53 1.87 -11.78 10.76
C PRO A 53 0.53 -12.29 11.34
N GLU A 54 0.61 -12.81 12.56
CA GLU A 54 -0.59 -13.18 13.33
C GLU A 54 -1.37 -11.95 13.79
N ILE A 55 -0.65 -10.88 14.16
CA ILE A 55 -1.22 -9.62 14.66
C ILE A 55 -0.75 -8.49 13.74
N LEU A 56 -1.71 -7.71 13.25
CA LEU A 56 -1.47 -6.51 12.45
C LEU A 56 -1.57 -5.27 13.35
N ARG A 57 -0.48 -4.54 13.45
CA ARG A 57 -0.28 -3.31 14.24
C ARG A 57 -0.28 -2.05 13.38
N ILE A 58 0.15 -2.14 12.12
CA ILE A 58 0.23 -0.99 11.20
C ILE A 58 -1.15 -0.73 10.60
N VAL A 59 -1.73 -1.74 9.93
CA VAL A 59 -3.08 -1.68 9.37
C VAL A 59 -3.92 -2.78 9.99
N PRO A 60 -4.71 -2.48 11.04
CA PRO A 60 -5.36 -3.52 11.84
C PRO A 60 -6.61 -4.11 11.20
N LYS A 61 -7.18 -3.49 10.16
CA LYS A 61 -8.48 -3.87 9.57
C LYS A 61 -8.52 -3.66 8.06
N PHE A 62 -9.19 -4.57 7.37
CA PHE A 62 -9.43 -4.58 5.91
C PHE A 62 -10.90 -4.87 5.66
N PRO A 63 -11.82 -3.98 6.07
CA PRO A 63 -13.24 -4.22 5.94
C PRO A 63 -13.64 -4.25 4.46
N ILE A 64 -14.27 -5.34 4.02
CA ILE A 64 -14.89 -5.47 2.71
C ILE A 64 -16.34 -5.89 2.86
N VAL A 65 -17.20 -5.41 1.95
CA VAL A 65 -18.61 -5.81 1.90
C VAL A 65 -18.74 -7.04 1.01
N VAL A 66 -19.24 -8.13 1.57
CA VAL A 66 -19.49 -9.40 0.87
C VAL A 66 -20.96 -9.79 0.95
N GLU A 67 -21.38 -10.69 0.07
CA GLU A 67 -22.70 -11.32 0.17
C GLU A 67 -22.66 -12.42 1.25
N GLY A 68 -23.51 -12.27 2.27
CA GLY A 68 -23.77 -13.28 3.28
C GLY A 68 -24.53 -14.48 2.72
N ASP A 69 -24.66 -15.52 3.53
CA ASP A 69 -25.30 -16.78 3.11
C ASP A 69 -26.78 -16.62 2.73
N ALA A 70 -27.46 -15.56 3.18
CA ALA A 70 -28.85 -15.26 2.85
C ALA A 70 -28.99 -14.10 1.84
N GLY A 71 -27.90 -13.67 1.19
CA GLY A 71 -27.93 -12.59 0.20
C GLY A 71 -27.79 -11.18 0.78
N GLU A 72 -27.54 -11.06 2.08
CA GLU A 72 -27.40 -9.80 2.80
C GLU A 72 -25.97 -9.24 2.73
N PRO A 73 -25.78 -7.91 2.69
CA PRO A 73 -24.43 -7.34 2.76
C PRO A 73 -23.85 -7.53 4.17
N VAL A 74 -22.69 -8.18 4.25
CA VAL A 74 -21.92 -8.41 5.49
C VAL A 74 -20.55 -7.76 5.36
N ILE A 75 -20.06 -7.12 6.43
CA ILE A 75 -18.69 -6.61 6.47
C ILE A 75 -17.79 -7.72 7.02
N GLU A 76 -16.84 -8.17 6.21
CA GLU A 76 -15.80 -9.12 6.59
C GLU A 76 -14.42 -8.46 6.53
N ASP A 77 -13.48 -8.97 7.33
CA ASP A 77 -12.09 -8.50 7.32
C ASP A 77 -11.24 -9.43 6.46
N HIS A 78 -10.67 -8.91 5.38
CA HIS A 78 -9.86 -9.68 4.43
C HIS A 78 -8.45 -9.09 4.28
N PRO A 79 -7.53 -9.39 5.23
CA PRO A 79 -6.18 -8.83 5.19
C PRO A 79 -5.38 -9.26 3.95
N ALA A 80 -4.82 -8.28 3.26
CA ALA A 80 -4.00 -8.48 2.06
C ALA A 80 -2.77 -7.54 2.05
N PRO A 81 -1.67 -7.92 1.40
CA PRO A 81 -0.56 -7.02 1.12
C PRO A 81 -1.04 -5.81 0.30
N LEU A 82 -0.68 -4.60 0.73
CA LEU A 82 -1.12 -3.35 0.09
C LEU A 82 -0.14 -2.85 -0.98
N LEU A 83 1.15 -3.16 -0.82
CA LEU A 83 2.25 -2.72 -1.68
C LEU A 83 3.07 -3.92 -2.19
N GLY A 84 2.44 -5.09 -2.27
CA GLY A 84 3.10 -6.37 -2.51
C GLY A 84 2.90 -6.93 -3.90
N GLN A 85 2.38 -6.15 -4.85
CA GLN A 85 2.24 -6.59 -6.23
C GLN A 85 3.63 -6.65 -6.86
N LEU A 86 3.91 -7.75 -7.56
CA LEU A 86 5.17 -8.03 -8.24
C LEU A 86 4.88 -8.51 -9.66
N GLY A 87 5.83 -8.26 -10.57
CA GLY A 87 5.72 -8.65 -11.98
C GLY A 87 5.28 -7.51 -12.89
N ASP A 88 4.70 -7.85 -14.04
CA ASP A 88 4.38 -6.88 -15.08
C ASP A 88 3.20 -5.98 -14.65
N ALA A 89 3.40 -4.67 -14.76
CA ALA A 89 2.36 -3.67 -14.57
C ALA A 89 1.39 -3.69 -15.75
N ARG A 90 0.08 -3.65 -15.48
CA ARG A 90 -0.95 -3.83 -16.52
C ARG A 90 -1.32 -2.55 -17.25
N LYS A 91 -1.24 -1.41 -16.56
CA LYS A 91 -1.67 -0.08 -16.99
C LYS A 91 -0.50 0.88 -17.16
N VAL A 92 0.48 0.80 -16.27
CA VAL A 92 1.55 1.83 -16.19
C VAL A 92 2.85 1.39 -16.85
N ASN A 93 2.86 0.25 -17.55
CA ASN A 93 4.02 -0.41 -18.16
C ASN A 93 5.17 -0.72 -17.18
N GLY A 94 6.13 -1.53 -17.60
CA GLY A 94 7.28 -1.93 -16.77
C GLY A 94 6.89 -2.86 -15.62
N ALA A 95 7.74 -2.93 -14.60
CA ALA A 95 7.54 -3.84 -13.46
C ALA A 95 6.95 -3.10 -12.24
N LEU A 96 6.10 -3.82 -11.50
CA LEU A 96 5.74 -3.50 -10.12
C LEU A 96 6.84 -4.04 -9.21
N THR A 97 7.24 -3.22 -8.24
CA THR A 97 8.38 -3.53 -7.38
C THR A 97 8.15 -3.04 -5.96
N ALA A 98 8.73 -3.76 -5.01
CA ALA A 98 8.87 -3.35 -3.62
C ALA A 98 10.23 -3.86 -3.13
N VAL A 99 11.09 -2.94 -2.71
CA VAL A 99 12.45 -3.23 -2.26
C VAL A 99 12.68 -2.49 -0.96
N LEU A 100 13.13 -3.22 0.06
CA LEU A 100 13.53 -2.69 1.36
C LEU A 100 14.91 -3.25 1.70
N VAL A 101 15.90 -2.37 1.81
CA VAL A 101 17.29 -2.75 2.12
C VAL A 101 17.81 -1.99 3.33
N ARG A 102 18.72 -2.60 4.09
CA ARG A 102 19.50 -1.90 5.12
C ARG A 102 20.78 -1.37 4.44
N PRO A 103 20.97 -0.04 4.31
CA PRO A 103 22.17 0.53 3.71
C PRO A 103 23.43 0.13 4.47
N GLN A 104 24.56 0.03 3.76
CA GLN A 104 25.86 -0.21 4.41
C GLN A 104 26.33 0.99 5.24
N ASP A 105 25.99 2.19 4.77
CA ASP A 105 26.23 3.46 5.47
C ASP A 105 24.90 4.08 5.90
N PRO A 106 24.61 4.16 7.22
CA PRO A 106 23.34 4.66 7.74
C PRO A 106 23.24 6.19 7.78
N VAL A 107 24.21 6.95 7.22
CA VAL A 107 24.16 8.43 7.16
C VAL A 107 22.85 8.95 6.58
N ASN A 108 22.23 8.17 5.68
CA ASN A 108 20.99 8.52 5.00
C ASN A 108 19.81 7.66 5.45
N GLY A 109 19.79 7.17 6.69
CA GLY A 109 18.71 6.35 7.25
C GLY A 109 19.10 4.87 7.40
N ALA A 110 18.38 4.17 8.27
CA ALA A 110 18.64 2.75 8.58
C ALA A 110 18.04 1.81 7.53
N TRP A 111 17.06 2.27 6.76
CA TRP A 111 16.46 1.51 5.67
C TRP A 111 16.29 2.40 4.44
N ALA A 112 16.48 1.81 3.26
CA ALA A 112 16.12 2.43 1.99
C ALA A 112 14.98 1.62 1.35
N LEU A 113 13.90 2.33 1.02
CA LEU A 113 12.66 1.81 0.46
C LEU A 113 12.46 2.32 -0.97
N THR A 114 12.10 1.42 -1.88
CA THR A 114 11.59 1.78 -3.20
C THR A 114 10.38 0.92 -3.52
N VAL A 115 9.25 1.55 -3.85
CA VAL A 115 8.00 0.88 -4.19
C VAL A 115 7.42 1.50 -5.45
N ARG A 116 6.88 0.67 -6.33
CA ARG A 116 6.09 1.07 -7.49
C ARG A 116 4.92 0.11 -7.66
N GLN A 117 3.70 0.60 -7.55
CA GLN A 117 2.46 -0.19 -7.48
C GLN A 117 1.36 0.42 -8.36
N GLU A 118 0.43 -0.43 -8.81
CA GLU A 118 -0.85 -0.01 -9.36
C GLU A 118 -1.91 -0.09 -8.26
N ILE A 119 -2.50 1.04 -7.90
CA ILE A 119 -3.54 1.11 -6.85
C ILE A 119 -4.86 1.62 -7.43
N HIS A 120 -5.96 1.12 -6.88
CA HIS A 120 -7.31 1.57 -7.19
C HIS A 120 -7.81 2.49 -6.06
N PRO A 121 -8.64 3.52 -6.34
CA PRO A 121 -9.24 4.40 -5.32
C PRO A 121 -9.92 3.68 -4.17
N ASP A 122 -10.57 2.53 -4.43
CA ASP A 122 -11.17 1.71 -3.36
C ASP A 122 -10.16 1.24 -2.30
N GLN A 123 -8.86 1.26 -2.60
CA GLN A 123 -7.78 0.90 -1.68
C GLN A 123 -7.18 2.12 -0.97
N PHE A 124 -7.60 3.35 -1.28
CA PHE A 124 -6.98 4.56 -0.75
C PHE A 124 -7.09 4.69 0.76
N ASP A 125 -8.20 4.25 1.36
CA ASP A 125 -8.37 4.34 2.81
C ASP A 125 -7.37 3.42 3.53
N VAL A 126 -7.38 2.12 3.20
CA VAL A 126 -6.46 1.12 3.82
C VAL A 126 -5.00 1.37 3.46
N THR A 127 -4.72 1.81 2.23
CA THR A 127 -3.36 2.21 1.82
C THR A 127 -2.95 3.48 2.54
N GLY A 128 -3.87 4.40 2.75
CA GLY A 128 -3.65 5.65 3.45
C GLY A 128 -3.21 5.44 4.90
N GLU A 129 -3.78 4.46 5.60
CA GLU A 129 -3.33 4.06 6.94
C GLU A 129 -1.85 3.61 6.94
N LEU A 130 -1.47 2.75 5.99
CA LEU A 130 -0.08 2.30 5.84
C LEU A 130 0.87 3.47 5.53
N LEU A 131 0.47 4.38 4.64
CA LEU A 131 1.27 5.55 4.26
C LEU A 131 1.38 6.58 5.39
N ALA A 132 0.32 6.75 6.18
CA ALA A 132 0.33 7.59 7.36
C ALA A 132 1.32 7.04 8.38
N TRP A 133 1.30 5.74 8.66
CA TRP A 133 2.33 5.09 9.49
C TRP A 133 3.73 5.27 8.90
N LEU A 134 3.90 5.06 7.59
CA LEU A 134 5.20 5.20 6.92
C LEU A 134 5.79 6.61 7.08
N SER A 135 4.93 7.63 7.09
CA SER A 135 5.35 9.03 7.31
C SER A 135 5.99 9.25 8.68
N THR A 136 5.54 8.51 9.71
CA THR A 136 6.11 8.59 11.07
C THR A 136 7.51 7.98 11.15
N LYS A 137 7.83 7.07 10.23
CA LYS A 137 9.11 6.35 10.16
C LYS A 137 10.08 6.97 9.16
N ALA A 138 9.63 7.95 8.38
CA ALA A 138 10.45 8.62 7.37
C ALA A 138 11.59 9.41 8.03
N ASP A 139 12.78 9.31 7.45
CA ASP A 139 13.94 10.11 7.84
C ASP A 139 13.66 11.62 7.68
N ASP A 140 14.28 12.45 8.52
CA ASP A 140 13.99 13.90 8.60
C ASP A 140 14.17 14.65 7.27
N ARG A 141 14.99 14.14 6.34
CA ARG A 141 15.16 14.72 5.00
C ARG A 141 13.91 14.67 4.13
N HIS A 142 12.95 13.81 4.47
CA HIS A 142 11.66 13.71 3.79
C HIS A 142 10.60 14.65 4.37
N CYS A 143 10.89 15.31 5.50
CA CYS A 143 10.02 16.31 6.12
C CYS A 143 10.19 17.66 5.39
N LEU A 144 9.13 18.14 4.73
CA LEU A 144 9.16 19.40 3.98
C LEU A 144 8.98 20.63 4.90
N GLN A 145 8.05 20.50 5.84
CA GLN A 145 7.68 21.51 6.85
C GLN A 145 7.01 20.80 8.02
N ALA A 146 6.78 21.51 9.13
CA ALA A 146 6.12 20.92 10.30
C ALA A 146 4.82 20.21 9.91
N GLY A 147 4.71 18.91 10.22
CA GLY A 147 3.54 18.08 9.91
C GLY A 147 3.41 17.61 8.47
N THR A 148 4.37 17.92 7.57
CA THR A 148 4.31 17.52 6.15
C THR A 148 5.47 16.62 5.76
N VAL A 149 5.18 15.40 5.30
CA VAL A 149 6.17 14.41 4.84
C VAL A 149 5.93 14.05 3.38
N HIS A 150 6.98 14.14 2.56
CA HIS A 150 6.94 13.72 1.16
C HIS A 150 7.33 12.25 1.01
N LEU A 151 6.38 11.41 0.61
CA LEU A 151 6.59 9.97 0.45
C LEU A 151 7.07 9.58 -0.95
N GLY A 152 6.74 10.38 -1.97
CA GLY A 152 7.06 10.07 -3.35
C GLY A 152 6.06 10.72 -4.30
N TRP A 153 5.55 9.95 -5.25
CA TRP A 153 4.66 10.44 -6.30
C TRP A 153 3.49 9.51 -6.55
N ILE A 154 2.39 10.11 -7.00
CA ILE A 154 1.22 9.42 -7.50
C ILE A 154 0.81 10.02 -8.85
N ARG A 155 0.31 9.20 -9.78
CA ARG A 155 -0.31 9.69 -11.01
C ARG A 155 -1.44 8.79 -11.46
N PHE A 156 -2.45 9.38 -12.08
CA PHE A 156 -3.42 8.62 -12.85
C PHE A 156 -2.72 7.94 -14.04
N TYR A 157 -3.07 6.70 -14.38
CA TYR A 157 -2.31 5.92 -15.36
C TYR A 157 -2.30 6.55 -16.77
N GLU A 158 -3.35 7.30 -17.14
CA GLU A 158 -3.44 8.04 -18.42
C GLU A 158 -2.80 9.43 -18.35
N SER A 159 -2.37 9.89 -17.17
CA SER A 159 -1.67 11.16 -17.00
C SER A 159 -0.17 10.97 -17.15
N ASP A 160 0.48 11.84 -17.91
CA ASP A 160 1.94 11.95 -17.96
C ASP A 160 2.52 12.74 -16.78
N ARG A 161 1.66 13.35 -15.95
CA ARG A 161 2.07 14.19 -14.83
C ARG A 161 2.04 13.41 -13.52
N PHE A 162 3.18 13.40 -12.84
CA PHE A 162 3.31 12.95 -11.46
C PHE A 162 2.97 14.07 -10.49
N GLU A 163 2.18 13.73 -9.48
CA GLU A 163 1.80 14.59 -8.37
C GLU A 163 2.53 14.12 -7.11
N PRO A 164 2.98 15.04 -6.24
CA PRO A 164 3.68 14.67 -5.02
C PRO A 164 2.72 13.94 -4.06
N LEU A 165 3.12 12.75 -3.62
CA LEU A 165 2.42 11.99 -2.59
C LEU A 165 2.88 12.50 -1.21
N VAL A 166 2.00 13.22 -0.53
CA VAL A 166 2.32 13.94 0.70
C VAL A 166 1.37 13.56 1.81
N VAL A 167 1.92 13.34 3.00
CA VAL A 167 1.14 13.23 4.24
C VAL A 167 1.16 14.58 4.94
N ARG A 168 -0.01 15.08 5.32
CA ARG A 168 -0.19 16.31 6.09
C ARG A 168 -0.97 15.98 7.34
N ASP A 169 -0.36 16.23 8.50
CA ASP A 169 -0.98 16.00 9.81
C ASP A 169 -1.55 14.58 9.99
N GLY A 170 -0.91 13.58 9.36
CA GLY A 170 -1.32 12.18 9.40
C GLY A 170 -2.30 11.75 8.29
N GLU A 171 -2.77 12.67 7.46
CA GLU A 171 -3.69 12.36 6.35
C GLU A 171 -2.99 12.43 5.00
N ILE A 172 -3.35 11.53 4.08
CA ILE A 172 -2.80 11.51 2.72
C ILE A 172 -3.56 12.51 1.86
N ALA A 173 -2.82 13.40 1.18
CA ALA A 173 -3.38 14.25 0.14
C ALA A 173 -3.50 13.44 -1.16
N TRP A 174 -4.59 12.69 -1.31
CA TRP A 174 -4.94 12.02 -2.56
C TRP A 174 -5.34 13.04 -3.65
N PRO A 175 -5.08 12.72 -4.94
CA PRO A 175 -5.49 13.55 -6.08
C PRO A 175 -7.01 13.56 -6.30
#